data_AF-A0A7W2XCX2-F1
#
_entry.id   AF-A0A7W2XCX2-F1
#
_cell.length_a   1.000
_cell.length_b   1.000
_cell.length_c   1.000
_cell.angle_alpha   90.00
_cell.angle_beta   90.00
_cell.angle_gamma   90.00
#
_symmetry.space_group_name_H-M   'P 1'
#
loop_
_entity.id
_entity.type
_entity.pdbx_description
1 polymer ?
#
loop_
_entity_poly.entity_id
_entity_poly.type
_entity_poly.pdbx_seq_one_letter_code
_entity_poly.pdbx_strand_id
1 'polypeptide(L)'
;MENQSFSQLYSELSLNPDLPTLAERCKLLTEILLDCTSLPQTQPVCRCLGAYLEEVKTGLTESMRDFQVVEFEDAEEPPRYKEWMLEDTETKCDYCRALNHVLLISHFDRDMLPHLTGLLHDIAHSMAADVITPCREKTVIHIIP
;
A
#
# COMPACT_ATOMS: atom_id res chain seq x y z
N MET A 1 -22.11 14.92 3.48
CA MET A 1 -21.63 14.28 4.71
C MET A 1 -20.13 14.45 4.74
N GLU A 2 -19.65 15.11 5.77
CA GLU A 2 -18.29 15.62 5.87
C GLU A 2 -17.27 14.48 5.93
N ASN A 3 -16.14 14.72 5.25
CA ASN A 3 -14.96 13.88 5.21
C ASN A 3 -14.24 13.98 6.57
N GLN A 4 -14.88 13.48 7.64
CA GLN A 4 -14.20 13.29 8.92
C GLN A 4 -13.06 12.30 8.63
N SER A 5 -11.81 12.76 8.80
CA SER A 5 -10.62 11.93 8.62
C SER A 5 -10.80 10.66 9.46
N PHE A 6 -11.08 9.54 8.80
CA PHE A 6 -11.30 8.25 9.44
C PHE A 6 -10.10 7.82 10.29
N SER A 7 -8.94 8.43 10.08
CA SER A 7 -7.74 8.32 10.91
C SER A 7 -8.02 8.65 12.40
N GLN A 8 -8.94 9.56 12.70
CA GLN A 8 -9.35 9.90 14.09
C GLN A 8 -10.13 8.78 14.80
N LEU A 9 -10.65 7.79 14.07
CA LEU A 9 -11.38 6.66 14.66
C LEU A 9 -10.47 5.52 15.09
N TYR A 10 -9.20 5.53 14.67
CA TYR A 10 -8.21 4.49 14.97
C TYR A 10 -7.08 5.12 15.77
N SER A 11 -7.19 5.07 17.10
CA SER A 11 -6.24 5.71 18.03
C SER A 11 -4.79 5.29 17.82
N GLU A 12 -4.57 4.09 17.27
CA GLU A 12 -3.24 3.59 16.93
C GLU A 12 -2.56 4.40 15.81
N LEU A 13 -3.32 4.98 14.88
CA LEU A 13 -2.79 5.86 13.83
C LEU A 13 -2.27 7.18 14.40
N SER A 14 -2.83 7.64 15.52
CA SER A 14 -2.35 8.84 16.22
C SER A 14 -0.94 8.68 16.80
N LEU A 15 -0.41 7.45 16.85
CA LEU A 15 0.96 7.16 17.27
C LEU A 15 1.98 7.35 16.14
N ASN A 16 1.55 7.77 14.95
CA ASN A 16 2.38 7.91 13.74
C ASN A 16 3.24 6.66 13.50
N PRO A 17 2.63 5.48 13.31
CA PRO A 17 3.35 4.25 13.03
C PRO A 17 4.21 4.41 11.76
N ASP A 18 5.35 3.74 11.74
CA ASP A 18 6.21 3.73 10.54
C ASP A 18 5.57 2.94 9.39
N LEU A 19 6.10 3.16 8.18
CA LEU A 19 5.57 2.57 6.96
C LEU A 19 5.52 1.03 6.98
N PRO A 20 6.54 0.31 7.49
CA PRO A 20 6.46 -1.15 7.69
C PRO A 20 5.33 -1.57 8.63
N THR A 21 5.14 -0.89 9.76
CA THR A 21 4.04 -1.18 10.69
C THR A 21 2.69 -0.96 10.03
N LEU A 22 2.53 0.13 9.28
CA LEU A 22 1.30 0.41 8.53
C LEU A 22 1.00 -0.69 7.49
N ALA A 23 2.01 -1.11 6.72
CA ALA A 23 1.86 -2.16 5.71
C ALA A 23 1.52 -3.52 6.33
N GLU A 24 2.13 -3.88 7.46
CA GLU A 24 1.82 -5.10 8.19
C GLU A 24 0.39 -5.09 8.76
N ARG A 25 -0.11 -3.92 9.17
CA ARG A 25 -1.51 -3.76 9.58
C ARG A 25 -2.48 -3.92 8.42
N CYS A 26 -2.19 -3.36 7.25
CA CYS A 26 -2.98 -3.59 6.03
C CYS A 26 -3.06 -5.08 5.70
N LYS A 27 -1.91 -5.78 5.73
CA LYS A 27 -1.82 -7.22 5.53
C LYS A 27 -2.73 -7.99 6.49
N LEU A 28 -2.61 -7.78 7.79
CA LEU A 28 -3.45 -8.43 8.80
C LEU A 28 -4.95 -8.18 8.59
N LEU A 29 -5.34 -6.94 8.25
CA LEU A 29 -6.73 -6.61 7.98
C LEU A 29 -7.27 -7.37 6.76
N THR A 30 -6.45 -7.58 5.73
CA THR A 30 -6.85 -8.41 4.59
C THR A 30 -6.95 -9.90 4.92
N GLU A 31 -6.11 -10.42 5.82
CA GLU A 31 -6.25 -11.78 6.35
C GLU A 31 -7.61 -11.95 7.07
N ILE A 32 -8.00 -10.97 7.89
CA ILE A 32 -9.33 -10.95 8.55
C ILE A 32 -10.48 -10.87 7.53
N LEU A 33 -10.29 -10.13 6.42
CA LEU A 33 -11.31 -10.04 5.36
C LEU A 33 -11.57 -11.38 4.66
N LEU A 34 -10.59 -12.28 4.59
CA LEU A 34 -10.81 -13.62 4.01
C LEU A 34 -11.81 -14.45 4.83
N ASP A 35 -11.85 -14.24 6.15
CA ASP A 35 -12.78 -14.93 7.04
C ASP A 35 -14.19 -14.30 7.05
N CYS A 36 -14.35 -13.12 6.45
CA CYS A 36 -15.64 -12.45 6.36
C CYS A 36 -16.54 -13.14 5.32
N THR A 37 -17.73 -13.58 5.74
CA THR A 37 -18.68 -14.30 4.87
C THR A 37 -19.87 -13.45 4.43
N SER A 38 -19.90 -12.19 4.86
CA SER A 38 -21.01 -11.26 4.63
C SER A 38 -20.57 -9.80 4.63
N LEU A 39 -21.34 -8.95 3.96
CA LEU A 39 -21.09 -7.50 3.90
C LEU A 39 -21.08 -6.81 5.28
N PRO A 40 -21.97 -7.13 6.24
CA PRO A 40 -21.92 -6.50 7.56
C PRO A 40 -20.63 -6.77 8.33
N GLN A 41 -19.99 -7.94 8.12
CA GLN A 41 -18.69 -8.26 8.70
C GLN A 41 -17.54 -7.54 7.95
N THR A 42 -17.66 -7.47 6.62
CA THR A 42 -16.66 -6.88 5.72
C THR A 42 -16.51 -5.37 5.94
N GLN A 43 -17.63 -4.65 6.06
CA GLN A 43 -17.66 -3.18 6.14
C GLN A 43 -16.77 -2.55 7.23
N PRO A 44 -16.83 -2.96 8.52
CA PRO A 44 -15.97 -2.36 9.54
C PRO A 44 -14.48 -2.61 9.28
N VAL A 45 -14.14 -3.78 8.74
CA VAL A 45 -12.75 -4.13 8.41
C VAL A 45 -12.25 -3.31 7.23
N CYS A 46 -13.05 -3.17 6.16
CA CYS A 46 -12.71 -2.32 5.01
C CYS A 46 -12.58 -0.83 5.38
N ARG A 47 -13.39 -0.31 6.32
CA ARG A 47 -13.23 1.07 6.81
C ARG A 47 -11.89 1.25 7.51
N CYS A 48 -11.52 0.29 8.35
CA CYS A 48 -10.23 0.27 9.04
C CYS A 48 -9.08 0.21 8.03
N LEU A 49 -9.13 -0.76 7.12
CA LEU A 49 -8.14 -0.92 6.06
C LEU A 49 -8.01 0.35 5.21
N GLY A 50 -9.12 1.01 4.90
CA GLY A 50 -9.12 2.28 4.17
C GLY A 50 -8.32 3.35 4.89
N ALA A 51 -8.50 3.52 6.20
CA ALA A 51 -7.73 4.50 6.98
C ALA A 51 -6.22 4.19 6.96
N TYR A 52 -5.84 2.93 7.17
CA TYR A 52 -4.44 2.52 7.10
C TYR A 52 -3.82 2.71 5.71
N LEU A 53 -4.56 2.40 4.64
CA LEU A 53 -4.08 2.56 3.27
C LEU A 53 -3.84 4.04 2.90
N GLU A 54 -4.63 4.98 3.43
CA GLU A 54 -4.37 6.42 3.24
C GLU A 54 -3.07 6.86 3.92
N GLU A 55 -2.79 6.36 5.12
CA GLU A 55 -1.53 6.64 5.82
C GLU A 55 -0.34 5.99 5.11
N VAL A 56 -0.48 4.75 4.59
CA VAL A 56 0.54 4.11 3.74
C VAL A 56 0.83 4.96 2.50
N LYS A 57 -0.21 5.43 1.81
CA LYS A 57 -0.06 6.28 0.62
C LYS A 57 0.68 7.58 0.96
N THR A 58 0.34 8.20 2.09
CA THR A 58 0.98 9.42 2.58
C THR A 58 2.47 9.16 2.87
N GLY A 59 2.77 8.10 3.62
CA GLY A 59 4.15 7.72 3.95
C GLY A 59 5.00 7.35 2.72
N LEU A 60 4.43 6.66 1.73
CA LEU A 60 5.11 6.39 0.45
C LEU A 60 5.42 7.70 -0.30
N THR A 61 4.44 8.59 -0.40
CA THR A 61 4.60 9.89 -1.09
C THR A 61 5.67 10.73 -0.42
N GLU A 62 5.68 10.80 0.91
CA GLU A 62 6.69 11.53 1.69
C GLU A 62 8.08 10.91 1.51
N SER A 63 8.18 9.58 1.57
CA SER A 63 9.45 8.88 1.35
C SER A 63 10.04 9.09 -0.05
N MET A 64 9.20 9.38 -1.06
CA MET A 64 9.64 9.65 -2.44
C MET A 64 9.98 11.12 -2.69
N ARG A 65 9.46 12.07 -1.90
CA ARG A 65 9.73 13.51 -2.05
C ARG A 65 11.19 13.86 -1.85
N ASP A 66 11.90 13.14 -0.99
CA ASP A 66 13.33 13.37 -0.71
C ASP A 66 14.25 12.95 -1.87
N PHE A 67 13.72 12.25 -2.89
CA PHE A 67 14.47 11.71 -4.03
C PHE A 67 13.96 12.20 -5.39
N GLN A 68 13.23 13.32 -5.43
CA GLN A 68 12.81 13.96 -6.69
C GLN A 68 14.03 14.55 -7.41
N VAL A 69 14.79 13.70 -8.09
CA VAL A 69 15.97 14.07 -8.90
C VAL A 69 15.50 14.86 -10.11
N VAL A 70 16.03 16.07 -10.27
CA VAL A 70 15.88 16.91 -11.48
C VAL A 70 16.61 16.21 -12.62
N GLU A 71 15.87 15.79 -13.64
CA GLU A 71 16.45 15.35 -14.92
C GLU A 71 17.17 16.56 -15.56
N PHE A 72 18.50 16.48 -15.66
CA PHE A 72 19.25 17.32 -16.59
C PHE A 72 19.44 16.52 -17.87
N GLU A 73 18.69 16.89 -18.91
CA GLU A 73 18.98 16.52 -20.28
C GLU A 73 20.29 17.19 -20.69
N ASP A 74 21.38 16.43 -20.81
CA ASP A 74 22.29 16.65 -21.92
C ASP A 74 23.13 15.41 -22.26
N ALA A 75 23.35 15.30 -23.56
CA ALA A 75 23.67 14.11 -24.32
C ALA A 75 25.08 13.58 -24.06
N GLU A 76 25.21 12.41 -23.45
CA GLU A 76 26.08 11.25 -23.78
C GLU A 76 25.81 10.18 -22.68
N GLU A 77 24.80 9.29 -22.89
CA GLU A 77 24.35 8.25 -21.94
C GLU A 77 25.50 7.41 -21.34
N PRO A 78 25.56 7.07 -20.03
CA PRO A 78 24.59 6.23 -19.24
C PRO A 78 24.32 6.78 -17.79
N PRO A 79 23.39 6.27 -16.93
CA PRO A 79 22.88 4.89 -16.79
C PRO A 79 21.35 4.73 -16.75
N ARG A 80 20.85 3.59 -17.25
CA ARG A 80 19.46 3.13 -17.05
C ARG A 80 19.34 2.45 -15.68
N TYR A 81 19.18 3.23 -14.61
CA TYR A 81 18.90 2.68 -13.29
C TYR A 81 17.38 2.66 -13.03
N LYS A 82 16.83 1.44 -13.07
CA LYS A 82 15.59 0.93 -12.45
C LYS A 82 14.37 1.87 -12.41
N GLU A 83 13.36 1.50 -13.20
CA GLU A 83 11.96 1.37 -12.78
C GLU A 83 11.87 1.41 -11.24
N TRP A 84 11.39 2.52 -10.70
CA TRP A 84 11.58 2.87 -9.30
C TRP A 84 10.99 1.77 -8.42
N MET A 85 11.78 1.21 -7.50
CA MET A 85 11.37 0.05 -6.69
C MET A 85 10.11 0.29 -5.85
N LEU A 86 9.74 1.55 -5.61
CA LEU A 86 8.53 1.94 -4.88
C LEU A 86 7.38 2.41 -5.78
N GLU A 87 7.59 2.63 -7.08
CA GLU A 87 6.50 2.99 -8.01
C GLU A 87 5.56 1.79 -8.21
N ASP A 88 6.11 0.58 -8.21
CA ASP A 88 5.33 -0.66 -8.13
C ASP A 88 4.60 -0.80 -6.78
N THR A 89 5.24 -0.42 -5.66
CA THR A 89 4.62 -0.43 -4.33
C THR A 89 3.50 0.61 -4.17
N GLU A 90 3.70 1.82 -4.72
CA GLU A 90 2.69 2.88 -4.77
C GLU A 90 1.49 2.44 -5.63
N THR A 91 1.77 1.83 -6.78
CA THR A 91 0.73 1.26 -7.66
C THR A 91 -0.06 0.17 -6.93
N LYS A 92 0.60 -0.74 -6.22
CA LYS A 92 -0.06 -1.76 -5.39
C LYS A 92 -0.91 -1.14 -4.28
N CYS A 93 -0.44 -0.05 -3.65
CA CYS A 93 -1.21 0.70 -2.67
C CYS A 93 -2.50 1.27 -3.29
N ASP A 94 -2.39 1.89 -4.48
CA ASP A 94 -3.56 2.43 -5.19
C ASP A 94 -4.54 1.33 -5.64
N TYR A 95 -4.05 0.17 -6.05
CA TYR A 95 -4.90 -1.00 -6.33
C TYR A 95 -5.62 -1.50 -5.07
N CYS A 96 -4.92 -1.58 -3.93
CA CYS A 96 -5.55 -1.91 -2.65
C CYS A 96 -6.66 -0.92 -2.29
N ARG A 97 -6.40 0.39 -2.45
CA ARG A 97 -7.37 1.46 -2.18
C ARG A 97 -8.60 1.34 -3.08
N ALA A 98 -8.39 1.12 -4.39
CA ALA A 98 -9.47 0.95 -5.35
C ALA A 98 -10.34 -0.28 -5.03
N LEU A 99 -9.72 -1.43 -4.77
CA LEU A 99 -10.44 -2.66 -4.42
C LEU A 99 -11.17 -2.54 -3.08
N ASN A 100 -10.53 -1.94 -2.07
CA ASN A 100 -11.16 -1.68 -0.78
C ASN A 100 -12.38 -0.75 -0.93
N HIS A 101 -12.31 0.23 -1.83
CA HIS A 101 -13.45 1.10 -2.14
C HIS A 101 -14.62 0.34 -2.80
N VAL A 102 -14.31 -0.59 -3.73
CA VAL A 102 -15.32 -1.48 -4.32
C VAL A 102 -16.02 -2.29 -3.24
N LEU A 103 -15.26 -2.89 -2.32
CA LEU A 103 -15.82 -3.66 -1.19
C LEU A 103 -16.68 -2.82 -0.23
N LEU A 104 -16.42 -1.51 -0.11
CA LEU A 104 -17.16 -0.62 0.77
C LEU A 104 -18.48 -0.11 0.20
N ILE A 105 -18.49 0.28 -1.09
CA ILE A 105 -19.55 1.14 -1.63
C ILE A 105 -20.23 0.52 -2.86
N SER A 106 -19.64 -0.50 -3.49
CA SER A 106 -20.21 -1.09 -4.71
C SER A 106 -21.20 -2.21 -4.43
N HIS A 107 -22.12 -2.39 -5.37
CA HIS A 107 -22.93 -3.60 -5.46
C HIS A 107 -22.18 -4.61 -6.35
N PHE A 108 -21.96 -5.81 -5.81
CA PHE A 108 -21.39 -6.94 -6.52
C PHE A 108 -22.13 -8.21 -6.13
N ASP A 109 -22.08 -9.21 -7.01
CA ASP A 109 -22.74 -10.48 -6.75
C ASP A 109 -22.05 -11.20 -5.58
N ARG A 110 -22.84 -11.98 -4.83
CA ARG A 110 -22.37 -12.60 -3.58
C ARG A 110 -21.17 -13.54 -3.81
N ASP A 111 -21.10 -14.18 -4.96
CA ASP A 111 -20.00 -15.05 -5.38
C ASP A 111 -18.72 -14.28 -5.74
N MET A 112 -18.80 -12.98 -6.02
CA MET A 112 -17.63 -12.13 -6.25
C MET A 112 -16.88 -11.79 -4.95
N LEU A 113 -17.56 -11.80 -3.79
CA LEU A 113 -16.98 -11.37 -2.52
C LEU A 113 -15.64 -12.08 -2.21
N PRO A 114 -15.54 -13.43 -2.25
CA PRO A 114 -14.30 -14.13 -1.93
C PRO A 114 -13.17 -13.84 -2.93
N HIS A 115 -13.51 -13.54 -4.20
CA HIS A 115 -12.53 -13.20 -5.23
C HIS A 115 -11.98 -11.78 -5.03
N LEU A 116 -12.84 -10.84 -4.67
CA LEU A 116 -12.44 -9.46 -4.40
C LEU A 116 -11.60 -9.36 -3.12
N THR A 117 -11.97 -10.07 -2.05
CA THR A 117 -11.18 -10.10 -0.81
C THR A 117 -9.87 -10.86 -1.00
N GLY A 118 -9.88 -11.96 -1.78
CA GLY A 118 -8.67 -12.70 -2.17
C GLY A 118 -7.68 -11.86 -2.96
N LEU A 119 -8.14 -11.16 -4.00
CA LEU A 119 -7.28 -10.27 -4.80
C LEU A 119 -6.70 -9.13 -3.97
N LEU A 120 -7.52 -8.52 -3.11
CA LEU A 120 -7.06 -7.47 -2.19
C LEU A 120 -5.98 -8.00 -1.23
N HIS A 121 -6.16 -9.21 -0.70
CA HIS A 121 -5.18 -9.89 0.14
C HIS A 121 -3.84 -10.12 -0.58
N ASP A 122 -3.87 -10.68 -1.80
CA ASP A 122 -2.65 -10.97 -2.57
C ASP A 122 -1.83 -9.69 -2.84
N ILE A 123 -2.51 -8.61 -3.23
CA ILE A 123 -1.85 -7.32 -3.52
C ILE A 123 -1.31 -6.71 -2.23
N ALA A 124 -2.08 -6.73 -1.13
CA ALA A 124 -1.64 -6.19 0.17
C ALA A 124 -0.44 -6.96 0.73
N HIS A 125 -0.40 -8.28 0.55
CA HIS A 125 0.76 -9.11 0.90
C HIS A 125 1.99 -8.76 0.08
N SER A 126 1.84 -8.61 -1.25
CA SER A 126 2.96 -8.20 -2.10
C SER A 126 3.47 -6.82 -1.71
N MET A 127 2.58 -5.85 -1.51
CA MET A 127 2.93 -4.50 -1.08
C MET A 127 3.68 -4.52 0.26
N ALA A 128 3.19 -5.29 1.25
CA ALA A 128 3.84 -5.40 2.54
C ALA A 128 5.22 -6.06 2.44
N ALA A 129 5.39 -7.06 1.57
CA ALA A 129 6.70 -7.69 1.35
C ALA A 129 7.73 -6.69 0.81
N ASP A 130 7.32 -5.79 -0.09
CA ASP A 130 8.18 -4.75 -0.67
C ASP A 130 8.58 -3.68 0.35
N VAL A 131 7.69 -3.36 1.30
CA VAL A 131 7.95 -2.37 2.37
C VAL A 131 8.77 -2.95 3.53
N ILE A 132 8.48 -4.19 3.95
CA ILE A 132 9.07 -4.80 5.16
C ILE A 132 10.46 -5.37 4.89
N THR A 133 10.73 -5.85 3.67
CA THR A 133 12.03 -6.42 3.36
C THR A 133 13.01 -5.29 3.06
N PRO A 134 14.02 -4.99 3.91
CA PRO A 134 15.10 -4.13 3.49
C PRO A 134 15.77 -4.82 2.31
N CYS A 135 15.77 -4.14 1.16
CA CYS A 135 16.31 -4.67 -0.08
C CYS A 135 17.73 -5.21 0.17
N ARG A 136 17.87 -6.54 0.23
CA ARG A 136 19.16 -7.21 0.33
C ARG A 136 19.77 -7.29 -1.05
N GLU A 137 20.06 -6.14 -1.64
CA GLU A 137 20.90 -6.10 -2.83
C GLU A 137 22.36 -6.10 -2.39
N LYS A 138 23.04 -7.19 -2.77
CA LYS A 138 24.51 -7.28 -2.76
C LYS A 138 25.04 -5.97 -3.29
N THR A 139 25.63 -5.17 -2.41
CA THR A 139 26.37 -3.98 -2.77
C THR A 139 27.56 -4.46 -3.60
N VAL A 140 27.43 -4.53 -4.92
CA VAL A 140 28.59 -4.66 -5.80
C VAL A 140 29.19 -3.27 -5.84
N ILE A 141 30.06 -3.00 -4.87
CA ILE A 141 30.89 -1.81 -4.85
C ILE A 141 31.86 -1.96 -6.02
N HIS A 142 31.59 -1.29 -7.13
CA HIS A 142 32.61 -1.08 -8.15
C HIS A 142 33.57 -0.02 -7.62
N ILE A 143 34.71 -0.48 -7.07
CA ILE A 143 35.86 0.38 -6.82
C ILE A 143 36.49 0.67 -8.18
N ILE A 144 36.39 1.91 -8.63
CA ILE A 144 37.11 2.41 -9.79
C ILE A 144 38.54 2.74 -9.34
N PRO A 145 39.59 2.17 -9.97
CA PRO A 145 40.99 2.40 -9.61
C PRO A 145 41.49 3.81 -9.90
#